data_AF-A0A162QWE3-F1
#
_entry.id   AF-A0A162QWE3-F1
#
_cell.length_a   1.000
_cell.length_b   1.000
_cell.length_c   1.000
_cell.angle_alpha   90.00
_cell.angle_beta   90.00
_cell.angle_gamma   90.00
#
_symmetry.space_group_name_H-M   'P 1'
#
loop_
_entity.id
_entity.type
_entity.pdbx_description
1 polymer ?
#
loop_
_entity_poly.entity_id
_entity_poly.type
_entity_poly.pdbx_seq_one_letter_code
_entity_poly.pdbx_strand_id
1 'polypeptide(L)'
;MASLSSLLPKPRQTLASAPSAAPQLEKQINQLITKSTQSRIPPYGQRKSFRPRVAEDFGNGGAFPEIHIAQYPLNMGRKDQRASADRKGGALTLQVDEDGNVKYDAIARQGHSDDRIVHSSYKDMVPINERKDMDVDKLVMDRPSEEEVQSVAEKTRLALEKIVNTKIKALQPKNVGPPNGSGTNKDPTYIRYTPSQSQAGEGFNSGAKQRIIRMVDAPSDPMEPPSHLHKKVPRGPPSPPAPVMHSPPR
;
A
#
# COMPACT_ATOMS: atom_id res chain seq x y z
N MET A 1 -27.42 62.03 -3.43
CA MET A 1 -27.51 60.76 -2.67
C MET A 1 -26.38 60.73 -1.66
N ALA A 2 -26.62 61.14 -0.41
CA ALA A 2 -25.59 61.12 0.63
C ALA A 2 -25.48 59.71 1.23
N SER A 3 -24.28 59.11 1.26
CA SER A 3 -24.05 57.81 1.87
C SER A 3 -23.85 57.94 3.38
N LEU A 4 -24.49 57.04 4.15
CA LEU A 4 -24.45 56.94 5.62
C LEU A 4 -23.04 56.95 6.24
N SER A 5 -22.02 56.59 5.46
CA SER A 5 -20.62 56.60 5.86
C SER A 5 -20.03 58.00 6.10
N SER A 6 -20.66 59.07 5.59
CA SER A 6 -20.21 60.45 5.77
C SER A 6 -20.79 61.16 7.00
N LEU A 7 -21.85 60.61 7.59
CA LEU A 7 -22.55 61.13 8.77
C LEU A 7 -22.01 60.57 10.09
N LEU A 8 -21.13 59.56 10.05
CA LEU A 8 -20.61 58.90 11.25
C LEU A 8 -19.19 59.37 11.57
N PRO A 9 -18.87 59.57 12.87
CA PRO A 9 -17.51 59.92 13.30
C PRO A 9 -16.53 58.78 12.96
N LYS A 10 -15.30 59.16 12.58
CA LYS A 10 -14.26 58.20 12.19
C LYS A 10 -14.03 57.17 13.32
N PRO A 11 -13.97 55.86 13.01
CA PRO A 11 -13.83 54.82 14.02
C PRO A 11 -12.53 55.02 14.81
N ARG A 12 -12.63 55.02 16.14
CA ARG A 12 -11.51 55.25 17.07
C ARG A 12 -10.55 54.07 17.21
N GLN A 13 -10.94 52.89 16.76
CA GLN A 13 -10.13 51.67 16.85
C GLN A 13 -10.04 51.00 15.49
N THR A 14 -8.85 51.06 14.90
CA THR A 14 -8.46 50.20 13.79
C THR A 14 -7.82 48.96 14.39
N LEU A 15 -8.54 47.84 14.41
CA LEU A 15 -7.90 46.54 14.68
C LEU A 15 -7.00 46.23 13.49
N ALA A 16 -5.69 46.27 13.71
CA ALA A 16 -4.72 45.86 12.70
C ALA A 16 -4.97 44.38 12.38
N SER A 17 -5.42 44.10 11.16
CA SER A 17 -5.38 42.75 10.60
C SER A 17 -3.91 42.33 10.57
N ALA A 18 -3.49 41.51 11.54
CA ALA A 18 -2.16 40.92 11.53
C ALA A 18 -1.99 40.12 10.23
N PRO A 19 -0.98 40.41 9.39
CA PRO A 19 -0.67 39.50 8.29
C PRO A 19 -0.32 38.15 8.89
N SER A 20 -0.88 37.06 8.34
CA SER A 20 -0.57 35.69 8.75
C SER A 20 0.94 35.47 8.61
N ALA A 21 1.66 35.64 9.73
CA ALA A 21 3.10 35.53 9.81
C ALA A 21 3.56 34.06 9.84
N ALA A 22 2.66 33.09 9.78
CA ALA A 22 2.98 31.67 9.92
C ALA A 22 4.16 31.21 9.01
N PRO A 23 4.19 31.47 7.68
CA PRO A 23 5.29 31.00 6.85
C PRO A 23 6.59 31.80 7.04
N GLN A 24 6.52 33.05 7.54
CA GLN A 24 7.71 33.85 7.83
C GLN A 24 8.30 33.50 9.20
N LEU A 25 7.47 33.21 10.19
CA LEU A 25 7.87 32.71 11.51
C LEU A 25 8.54 31.35 11.39
N GLU A 26 7.99 30.42 10.61
CA GLU A 26 8.64 29.12 10.35
C GLU A 26 10.02 29.29 9.69
N LYS A 27 10.15 30.16 8.70
CA LYS A 27 11.45 30.46 8.06
C LYS A 27 12.43 31.10 9.04
N GLN A 28 11.97 32.01 9.90
CA GLN A 28 12.79 32.63 10.94
C GLN A 28 13.20 31.66 12.04
N ILE A 29 12.29 30.76 12.47
CA ILE A 29 12.56 29.69 13.43
C ILE A 29 13.58 28.72 12.84
N ASN A 30 13.40 28.27 11.60
CA ASN A 30 14.37 27.42 10.91
C ASN A 30 15.73 28.13 10.75
N GLN A 31 15.76 29.41 10.41
CA GLN A 31 17.01 30.19 10.35
C GLN A 31 17.68 30.38 11.71
N LEU A 32 16.92 30.56 12.79
CA LEU A 32 17.45 30.65 14.16
C LEU A 32 18.01 29.31 14.64
N ILE A 33 17.34 28.20 14.34
CA ILE A 33 17.81 26.83 14.64
C ILE A 33 19.11 26.52 13.87
N THR A 34 19.20 26.90 12.59
CA THR A 34 20.44 26.70 11.80
C THR A 34 21.60 27.55 12.32
N LYS A 35 21.37 28.79 12.76
CA LYS A 35 22.42 29.65 13.35
C LYS A 35 22.91 29.19 14.72
N SER A 36 22.05 28.63 15.58
CA SER A 36 22.48 28.13 16.90
C SER A 36 23.21 26.78 16.83
N THR A 37 22.93 25.95 15.82
CA THR A 37 23.56 24.63 15.61
C THR A 37 24.88 24.70 14.83
N GLN A 38 25.07 25.74 14.01
CA GLN A 38 26.31 25.99 13.26
C GLN A 38 27.56 26.07 14.14
N SER A 39 27.43 26.45 15.42
CA SER A 39 28.59 26.58 16.31
C SER A 39 29.15 25.24 16.84
N ARG A 40 28.44 24.11 16.69
CA ARG A 40 28.82 22.83 17.33
C ARG A 40 29.46 21.80 16.41
N ILE A 41 29.23 21.87 15.10
CA ILE A 41 29.67 20.83 14.17
C ILE A 41 30.80 21.37 13.29
N PRO A 42 32.04 20.88 13.42
CA PRO A 42 33.13 21.28 12.54
C PRO A 42 32.80 20.97 11.07
N PRO A 43 33.32 21.73 10.10
CA PRO A 43 33.12 21.44 8.69
C PRO A 43 33.82 20.13 8.28
N TYR A 44 33.45 19.60 7.11
CA TYR A 44 34.03 18.38 6.54
C TYR A 44 35.57 18.44 6.52
N GLY A 45 36.24 17.37 6.94
CA GLY A 45 37.70 17.30 7.01
C GLY A 45 38.34 17.83 8.30
N GLN A 46 37.58 18.56 9.13
CA GLN A 46 38.04 19.08 10.43
C GLN A 46 37.45 18.31 11.63
N ARG A 47 36.81 17.15 11.38
CA ARG A 47 36.08 16.37 12.39
C ARG A 47 36.90 15.29 13.12
N LYS A 48 38.23 15.30 13.01
CA LYS A 48 39.11 14.26 13.60
C LYS A 48 38.94 14.07 15.11
N SER A 49 38.65 15.14 15.85
CA SER A 49 38.42 15.11 17.31
C SER A 49 36.94 15.20 17.69
N PHE A 50 36.03 15.28 16.70
CA PHE A 50 34.60 15.38 16.92
C PHE A 50 34.01 13.98 17.07
N ARG A 51 33.21 13.74 18.11
CA ARG A 51 32.62 12.43 18.40
C ARG A 51 31.15 12.60 18.79
N PRO A 52 30.22 12.53 17.83
CA PRO A 52 28.80 12.70 18.11
C PRO A 52 28.25 11.49 18.87
N ARG A 53 27.47 11.73 19.92
CA ARG A 53 26.82 10.70 20.74
C ARG A 53 25.32 10.90 20.86
N VAL A 54 24.87 12.16 20.92
CA VAL A 54 23.47 12.56 21.08
C VAL A 54 22.89 12.94 19.71
N ALA A 55 21.57 12.82 19.54
CA ALA A 55 20.90 13.20 18.30
C ALA A 55 21.16 14.67 17.91
N GLU A 56 21.33 15.56 18.90
CA GLU A 56 21.62 16.98 18.71
C GLU A 56 23.01 17.25 18.13
N ASP A 57 23.97 16.32 18.31
CA ASP A 57 25.34 16.47 17.79
C ASP A 57 25.39 16.37 16.25
N PHE A 58 24.29 15.93 15.63
CA PHE A 58 24.13 15.85 14.18
C PHE A 58 23.40 17.07 13.59
N GLY A 59 22.91 18.02 14.41
CA GLY A 59 22.20 19.20 13.93
C GLY A 59 20.91 18.82 13.18
N ASN A 60 20.88 19.04 11.86
CA ASN A 60 19.76 18.63 10.99
C ASN A 60 19.79 17.13 10.62
N GLY A 61 20.67 16.35 11.24
CA GLY A 61 20.84 14.91 11.00
C GLY A 61 22.02 14.60 10.08
N GLY A 62 22.04 13.35 9.59
CA GLY A 62 23.15 12.83 8.79
C GLY A 62 24.29 12.29 9.66
N ALA A 63 24.79 11.09 9.32
CA ALA A 63 25.95 10.49 9.96
C ALA A 63 27.22 10.87 9.20
N PHE A 64 28.34 11.03 9.91
CA PHE A 64 29.63 11.39 9.33
C PHE A 64 30.45 10.14 9.00
N PRO A 65 30.64 9.80 7.72
CA PRO A 65 31.35 8.58 7.35
C PRO A 65 32.84 8.62 7.73
N GLU A 66 33.43 9.80 7.86
CA GLU A 66 34.83 9.99 8.28
C GLU A 66 35.11 9.66 9.75
N ILE A 67 34.06 9.52 10.57
CA ILE A 67 34.17 9.17 11.99
C ILE A 67 33.82 7.69 12.14
N HIS A 68 34.82 6.85 12.39
CA HIS A 68 34.66 5.40 12.51
C HIS A 68 34.05 4.97 13.86
N ILE A 69 32.87 5.49 14.16
CA ILE A 69 32.05 5.18 15.34
C ILE A 69 30.63 4.94 14.83
N ALA A 70 29.92 3.99 15.43
CA ALA A 70 28.51 3.76 15.14
C ALA A 70 27.69 5.01 15.53
N GLN A 71 27.13 5.66 14.51
CA GLN A 71 26.37 6.89 14.64
C GLN A 71 24.91 6.62 14.34
N TYR A 72 24.01 7.20 15.15
CA TYR A 72 22.58 6.95 15.05
C TYR A 72 21.79 8.28 15.07
N PRO A 73 21.86 9.09 14.00
CA PRO A 73 21.00 10.26 13.86
C PRO A 73 19.52 9.85 14.00
N LEU A 74 18.76 10.57 14.83
CA LEU A 74 17.35 10.25 15.17
C LEU A 74 17.13 8.80 15.65
N ASN A 75 18.15 8.16 16.24
CA ASN A 75 18.14 6.74 16.65
C ASN A 75 17.92 5.73 15.52
N MET A 76 18.03 6.14 14.25
CA MET A 76 17.92 5.22 13.11
C MET A 76 19.05 4.19 13.13
N GLY A 77 18.76 2.94 12.74
CA GLY A 77 19.75 1.86 12.67
C GLY A 77 20.13 1.22 14.02
N ARG A 78 19.56 1.70 15.14
CA ARG A 78 19.63 0.97 16.41
C ARG A 78 18.65 -0.20 16.37
N LYS A 79 19.05 -1.33 16.94
CA LYS A 79 18.11 -2.37 17.31
C LYS A 79 17.22 -1.81 18.41
N ASP A 80 15.95 -1.57 18.11
CA ASP A 80 15.01 -0.94 19.06
C ASP A 80 14.98 -1.68 20.39
N GLN A 81 15.42 -1.03 21.47
CA GLN A 81 15.24 -1.56 22.83
C GLN A 81 13.80 -1.39 23.34
N ARG A 82 13.01 -0.49 22.72
CA ARG A 82 11.58 -0.31 23.00
C ARG A 82 10.69 -1.38 22.35
N ALA A 83 11.24 -2.11 21.38
CA ALA A 83 10.68 -3.37 20.93
C ALA A 83 11.07 -4.46 21.94
N SER A 84 10.53 -4.36 23.17
CA SER A 84 10.45 -5.52 24.06
C SER A 84 9.78 -6.66 23.30
N ALA A 85 10.14 -7.91 23.61
CA ALA A 85 9.67 -9.11 22.90
C ALA A 85 8.14 -9.15 22.71
N ASP A 86 7.36 -8.50 23.59
CA ASP A 86 5.90 -8.39 23.52
C ASP A 86 5.34 -7.44 22.46
N ARG A 87 6.13 -6.50 21.93
CA ARG A 87 5.72 -5.54 20.87
C ARG A 87 6.38 -5.82 19.51
N LYS A 88 7.04 -6.95 19.37
CA LYS A 88 7.74 -7.33 18.15
C LYS A 88 6.71 -7.80 17.10
N GLY A 89 6.18 -6.85 16.32
CA GLY A 89 5.36 -7.12 15.12
C GLY A 89 3.86 -6.83 15.24
N GLY A 90 3.38 -6.27 16.35
CA GLY A 90 1.97 -5.92 16.52
C GLY A 90 1.57 -4.52 16.03
N ALA A 91 2.54 -3.64 15.77
CA ALA A 91 2.30 -2.28 15.31
C ALA A 91 2.59 -2.15 13.81
N LEU A 92 1.65 -1.60 13.05
CA LEU A 92 1.86 -1.20 11.67
C LEU A 92 2.88 -0.05 11.63
N THR A 93 3.78 -0.07 10.64
CA THR A 93 4.76 1.01 10.46
C THR A 93 4.05 2.31 10.09
N LEU A 94 4.49 3.43 10.67
CA LEU A 94 3.97 4.75 10.31
C LEU A 94 4.46 5.09 8.90
N GLN A 95 3.54 5.12 7.94
CA GLN A 95 3.83 5.48 6.56
C GLN A 95 3.51 6.97 6.32
N VAL A 96 4.20 7.58 5.37
CA VAL A 96 4.04 8.99 4.99
C VAL A 96 3.78 9.05 3.48
N ASP A 97 3.00 10.04 3.03
CA ASP A 97 2.73 10.32 1.62
C ASP A 97 3.79 11.23 0.99
N GLU A 98 3.65 11.47 -0.31
CA GLU A 98 4.57 12.31 -1.09
C GLU A 98 4.53 13.77 -0.60
N ASP A 99 3.41 14.20 -0.03
CA ASP A 99 3.20 15.53 0.55
C ASP A 99 3.77 15.66 1.99
N GLY A 100 4.22 14.56 2.60
CA GLY A 100 4.73 14.54 3.98
C GLY A 100 3.68 14.34 5.07
N ASN A 101 2.42 14.06 4.73
CA ASN A 101 1.36 13.71 5.67
C ASN A 101 1.43 12.23 6.07
N VAL A 102 1.03 11.95 7.31
CA VAL A 102 0.95 10.59 7.82
C VAL A 102 -0.20 9.83 7.15
N LYS A 103 0.09 8.66 6.56
CA LYS A 103 -0.89 7.77 5.92
C LYS A 103 -1.66 6.96 6.95
N TYR A 104 -2.67 7.58 7.57
CA TYR A 104 -3.63 6.86 8.42
C TYR A 104 -4.52 5.87 7.63
N ASP A 105 -4.62 6.06 6.31
CA ASP A 105 -5.32 5.17 5.38
C ASP A 105 -4.84 3.71 5.44
N ALA A 106 -3.58 3.48 5.80
CA ALA A 106 -3.02 2.13 5.95
C ALA A 106 -3.77 1.29 7.01
N ILE A 107 -4.45 1.94 7.97
CA ILE A 107 -5.33 1.26 8.94
C ILE A 107 -6.64 0.84 8.26
N ALA A 108 -7.28 1.72 7.51
CA ALA A 108 -8.53 1.43 6.81
C ALA A 108 -8.37 0.36 5.71
N ARG A 109 -7.17 0.27 5.13
CA ARG A 109 -6.83 -0.70 4.07
C ARG A 109 -6.37 -2.06 4.60
N GLN A 110 -6.25 -2.22 5.92
CA GLN A 110 -5.83 -3.48 6.51
C GLN A 110 -6.77 -4.62 6.09
N GLY A 111 -6.22 -5.66 5.46
CA GLY A 111 -6.99 -6.81 4.96
C GLY A 111 -7.59 -6.63 3.56
N HIS A 112 -7.29 -5.54 2.88
CA HIS A 112 -7.54 -5.33 1.46
C HIS A 112 -6.26 -5.46 0.63
N SER A 113 -6.38 -5.58 -0.68
CA SER A 113 -5.23 -5.52 -1.60
C SER A 113 -4.75 -4.08 -1.76
N ASP A 114 -3.47 -3.93 -2.12
CA ASP A 114 -2.85 -2.62 -2.38
C ASP A 114 -3.45 -1.90 -3.60
N ASP A 115 -4.16 -2.62 -4.46
CA ASP A 115 -4.85 -2.04 -5.63
C ASP A 115 -6.30 -1.63 -5.32
N ARG A 116 -6.86 -2.02 -4.17
CA ARG A 116 -8.24 -1.67 -3.82
C ARG A 116 -8.29 -0.22 -3.36
N ILE A 117 -9.11 0.57 -4.05
CA ILE A 117 -9.39 1.96 -3.70
C ILE A 117 -10.30 1.98 -2.46
N VAL A 118 -9.84 2.66 -1.40
CA VAL A 118 -10.59 2.91 -0.17
C VAL A 118 -10.57 4.41 0.08
N HIS A 119 -11.74 5.01 0.19
CA HIS A 119 -11.87 6.42 0.55
C HIS A 119 -11.87 6.55 2.07
N SER A 120 -10.88 7.26 2.62
CA SER A 120 -10.70 7.43 4.06
C SER A 120 -10.39 8.87 4.46
N SER A 121 -10.06 9.73 3.49
CA SER A 121 -9.59 11.09 3.74
C SER A 121 -10.70 12.12 3.52
N TYR A 122 -10.62 13.27 4.20
CA TYR A 122 -11.56 14.38 3.96
C TYR A 122 -11.54 14.86 2.50
N LYS A 123 -10.38 14.76 1.82
CA LYS A 123 -10.23 15.08 0.40
C LYS A 123 -11.26 14.31 -0.46
N ASP A 124 -11.60 13.08 -0.06
CA ASP A 124 -12.57 12.24 -0.74
C ASP A 124 -14.03 12.72 -0.60
N MET A 125 -14.36 13.54 0.41
CA MET A 125 -15.71 14.12 0.58
C MET A 125 -15.88 15.45 -0.15
N VAL A 126 -14.77 16.11 -0.49
CA VAL A 126 -14.80 17.38 -1.22
C VAL A 126 -15.24 17.10 -2.67
N PRO A 127 -16.17 17.88 -3.25
CA PRO A 127 -16.53 17.77 -4.65
C PRO A 127 -15.29 17.86 -5.54
N ILE A 128 -15.26 17.06 -6.62
CA ILE A 128 -14.10 16.98 -7.53
C ILE A 128 -13.69 18.38 -8.03
N ASN A 129 -14.66 19.26 -8.27
CA ASN A 129 -14.41 20.61 -8.76
C ASN A 129 -13.65 21.53 -7.79
N GLU A 130 -13.66 21.20 -6.50
CA GLU A 130 -13.03 21.99 -5.44
C GLU A 130 -11.76 21.34 -4.89
N ARG A 131 -11.39 20.16 -5.42
CA ARG A 131 -10.19 19.43 -5.04
C ARG A 131 -8.95 20.14 -5.56
N LYS A 132 -7.88 20.11 -4.75
CA LYS A 132 -6.58 20.71 -5.09
C LYS A 132 -5.60 19.70 -5.71
N ASP A 133 -5.86 18.42 -5.51
CA ASP A 133 -5.05 17.29 -5.97
C ASP A 133 -5.34 16.90 -7.43
N MET A 134 -6.51 17.28 -7.96
CA MET A 134 -6.95 16.90 -9.30
C MET A 134 -7.30 18.15 -10.13
N ASP A 135 -6.72 18.25 -11.32
CA ASP A 135 -7.10 19.26 -12.30
C ASP A 135 -8.36 18.78 -13.03
N VAL A 136 -9.51 19.42 -12.74
CA VAL A 136 -10.82 19.10 -13.33
C VAL A 136 -10.78 19.12 -14.86
N ASP A 137 -10.07 20.08 -15.43
CA ASP A 137 -9.95 20.26 -16.89
C ASP A 137 -9.18 19.13 -17.57
N LYS A 138 -8.38 18.37 -16.82
CA LYS A 138 -7.62 17.21 -17.33
C LYS A 138 -8.35 15.89 -17.09
N LEU A 139 -9.49 15.92 -16.41
CA LEU A 139 -10.22 14.71 -16.05
C LEU A 139 -11.08 14.26 -17.24
N VAL A 140 -10.66 13.17 -17.88
CA VAL A 140 -11.41 12.55 -18.98
C VAL A 140 -12.65 11.86 -18.38
N MET A 141 -13.80 12.48 -18.58
CA MET A 141 -15.12 11.93 -18.18
C MET A 141 -15.81 11.16 -19.30
N ASP A 142 -15.13 10.99 -20.43
CA ASP A 142 -15.65 10.26 -21.56
C ASP A 142 -15.69 8.77 -21.27
N ARG A 143 -16.66 8.09 -21.87
CA ARG A 143 -16.69 6.63 -21.87
C ARG A 143 -15.41 6.12 -22.54
N PRO A 144 -14.82 5.02 -22.06
CA PRO A 144 -13.72 4.35 -22.74
C PRO A 144 -14.05 4.05 -24.21
N SER A 145 -13.02 3.86 -25.04
CA SER A 145 -13.19 3.61 -26.47
C SER A 145 -14.02 2.35 -26.73
N GLU A 146 -14.72 2.31 -27.87
CA GLU A 146 -15.58 1.17 -28.23
C GLU A 146 -14.76 -0.13 -28.33
N GLU A 147 -13.52 -0.05 -28.81
CA GLU A 147 -12.60 -1.20 -28.87
C GLU A 147 -12.25 -1.74 -27.48
N GLU A 148 -11.98 -0.87 -26.50
CA GLU A 148 -11.72 -1.28 -25.13
C GLU A 148 -12.95 -1.94 -24.49
N VAL A 149 -14.12 -1.34 -24.68
CA VAL A 149 -15.41 -1.89 -24.22
C VAL A 149 -15.63 -3.28 -24.80
N GLN A 150 -15.43 -3.47 -26.10
CA GLN A 150 -15.57 -4.78 -26.75
C GLN A 150 -14.56 -5.79 -26.19
N SER A 151 -13.30 -5.39 -26.01
CA SER A 151 -12.26 -6.26 -25.43
C SER A 151 -12.61 -6.73 -24.01
N VAL A 152 -13.17 -5.84 -23.18
CA VAL A 152 -13.60 -6.16 -21.82
C VAL A 152 -14.86 -7.03 -21.85
N ALA A 153 -15.79 -6.76 -22.76
CA ALA A 153 -16.98 -7.58 -22.96
C ALA A 153 -16.62 -9.01 -23.36
N GLU A 154 -15.65 -9.20 -24.25
CA GLU A 154 -15.17 -10.53 -24.63
C GLU A 154 -14.46 -11.26 -23.48
N LYS A 155 -13.58 -10.57 -22.76
CA LYS A 155 -12.89 -11.15 -21.58
C LYS A 155 -13.89 -11.58 -20.51
N THR A 156 -14.87 -10.75 -20.22
CA THR A 156 -15.92 -11.03 -19.22
C THR A 156 -16.83 -12.16 -19.69
N ARG A 157 -17.25 -12.17 -20.96
CA ARG A 157 -18.00 -13.27 -21.57
C ARG A 157 -17.27 -14.60 -21.43
N LEU A 158 -15.99 -14.66 -21.83
CA LEU A 158 -15.18 -15.88 -21.73
C LEU A 158 -15.00 -16.35 -20.27
N ALA A 159 -14.84 -15.42 -19.33
CA ALA A 159 -14.73 -15.75 -17.91
C ALA A 159 -16.05 -16.34 -17.35
N LEU A 160 -17.19 -15.74 -17.71
CA LEU A 160 -18.51 -16.22 -17.31
C LEU A 160 -18.84 -17.56 -17.95
N GLU A 161 -18.54 -17.75 -19.24
CA GLU A 161 -18.69 -19.03 -19.94
C GLU A 161 -17.90 -20.15 -19.25
N LYS A 162 -16.66 -19.90 -18.79
CA LYS A 162 -15.88 -20.88 -18.03
C LYS A 162 -16.55 -21.29 -16.71
N ILE A 163 -17.09 -20.33 -15.97
CA ILE A 163 -17.82 -20.60 -14.71
C ILE A 163 -19.09 -21.41 -14.99
N VAL A 164 -19.87 -21.01 -15.99
CA VAL A 164 -21.12 -21.68 -16.37
C VAL A 164 -20.86 -23.09 -16.87
N ASN A 165 -19.87 -23.29 -17.74
CA ASN A 165 -19.50 -24.62 -18.25
C ASN A 165 -19.04 -25.55 -17.12
N THR A 166 -18.37 -25.03 -16.09
CA THR A 166 -17.99 -25.81 -14.90
C THR A 166 -19.22 -26.26 -14.11
N LYS A 167 -20.22 -25.37 -13.95
CA LYS A 167 -21.50 -25.70 -13.29
C LYS A 167 -22.32 -26.71 -14.10
N ILE A 168 -22.40 -26.57 -15.41
CA ILE A 168 -23.13 -27.50 -16.29
C ILE A 168 -22.49 -28.90 -16.23
N LYS A 169 -21.15 -28.99 -16.30
CA LYS A 169 -20.43 -30.26 -16.19
C LYS A 169 -20.65 -30.97 -14.85
N ALA A 170 -20.80 -30.23 -13.75
CA ALA A 170 -21.11 -30.81 -12.45
C ALA A 170 -22.55 -31.37 -12.37
N LEU A 171 -23.50 -30.77 -13.08
CA LEU A 171 -24.89 -31.23 -13.15
C LEU A 171 -25.09 -32.43 -14.08
N GLN A 172 -24.19 -32.63 -15.04
CA GLN A 172 -24.23 -33.73 -16.00
C GLN A 172 -23.11 -34.75 -15.71
N PRO A 173 -23.28 -35.65 -14.71
CA PRO A 173 -22.34 -36.74 -14.50
C PRO A 173 -22.37 -37.67 -15.72
N LYS A 174 -21.21 -37.85 -16.36
CA LYS A 174 -21.09 -38.76 -17.50
C LYS A 174 -20.99 -40.19 -17.00
N ASN A 175 -21.96 -41.03 -17.33
CA ASN A 175 -21.90 -42.48 -17.04
C ASN A 175 -20.93 -43.24 -17.96
N VAL A 176 -20.38 -42.60 -19.00
CA VAL A 176 -19.43 -43.21 -19.93
C VAL A 176 -18.35 -42.18 -20.24
N GLY A 177 -17.08 -42.58 -20.15
CA GLY A 177 -15.94 -41.75 -20.52
C GLY A 177 -16.11 -41.17 -21.94
N PRO A 178 -15.50 -40.01 -22.26
CA PRO A 178 -15.68 -39.39 -23.56
C PRO A 178 -15.31 -40.36 -24.70
N PRO A 179 -16.13 -40.45 -25.77
CA PRO A 179 -16.12 -41.53 -26.77
C PRO A 179 -14.91 -41.53 -27.74
N ASN A 180 -13.89 -40.72 -27.49
CA ASN A 180 -12.69 -40.65 -28.33
C ASN A 180 -11.47 -40.58 -27.43
N GLY A 181 -10.88 -41.72 -27.00
CA GLY A 181 -9.47 -41.92 -26.59
C GLY A 181 -8.73 -40.87 -25.73
N SER A 182 -9.45 -39.90 -25.19
CA SER A 182 -9.02 -38.66 -24.54
C SER A 182 -9.82 -38.48 -23.25
N GLY A 183 -10.39 -39.58 -22.77
CA GLY A 183 -10.87 -39.73 -21.40
C GLY A 183 -9.70 -40.23 -20.58
N THR A 184 -9.45 -39.56 -19.46
CA THR A 184 -8.50 -39.89 -18.39
C THR A 184 -7.03 -39.52 -18.58
N ASN A 185 -6.48 -39.40 -19.79
CA ASN A 185 -5.06 -39.02 -19.97
C ASN A 185 -4.93 -37.76 -20.83
N LYS A 186 -4.89 -36.59 -20.19
CA LYS A 186 -4.24 -35.43 -20.83
C LYS A 186 -2.79 -35.83 -21.14
N ASP A 187 -2.24 -35.29 -22.22
CA ASP A 187 -0.82 -35.44 -22.49
C ASP A 187 0.00 -35.02 -21.25
N PRO A 188 1.08 -35.76 -20.93
CA PRO A 188 1.87 -35.48 -19.75
C PRO A 188 2.40 -34.05 -19.78
N THR A 189 2.16 -33.29 -18.71
CA THR A 189 2.66 -31.92 -18.60
C THR A 189 4.00 -31.92 -17.89
N TYR A 190 5.02 -31.29 -18.49
CA TYR A 190 6.34 -31.19 -17.89
C TYR A 190 6.51 -29.81 -17.24
N ILE A 191 6.78 -29.79 -15.93
CA ILE A 191 6.96 -28.57 -15.15
C ILE A 191 8.41 -28.47 -14.70
N ARG A 192 9.06 -27.34 -14.98
CA ARG A 192 10.39 -27.02 -14.45
C ARG A 192 10.24 -26.35 -13.08
N TYR A 193 10.72 -27.00 -12.03
CA TYR A 193 10.65 -26.53 -10.66
C TYR A 193 12.03 -26.11 -10.15
N THR A 194 12.11 -24.90 -9.59
CA THR A 194 13.30 -24.41 -8.87
C THR A 194 12.94 -24.30 -7.39
N PRO A 195 13.54 -25.09 -6.50
CA PRO A 195 13.25 -25.03 -5.06
C PRO A 195 13.75 -23.72 -4.44
N SER A 196 12.99 -23.18 -3.47
CA SER A 196 13.25 -21.86 -2.85
C SER A 196 14.20 -21.89 -1.66
N GLN A 197 14.47 -23.05 -1.07
CA GLN A 197 15.19 -23.17 0.20
C GLN A 197 16.49 -23.96 0.03
N SER A 198 17.42 -23.69 0.94
CA SER A 198 18.75 -24.25 1.23
C SER A 198 18.96 -25.78 1.14
N GLN A 199 18.04 -26.53 0.53
CA GLN A 199 18.28 -27.84 -0.10
C GLN A 199 19.08 -27.75 -1.41
N ALA A 200 19.78 -26.64 -1.66
CA ALA A 200 20.86 -26.54 -2.64
C ALA A 200 22.22 -26.93 -2.02
N GLY A 201 22.24 -27.55 -0.84
CA GLY A 201 23.42 -28.27 -0.37
C GLY A 201 23.72 -29.44 -1.31
N GLU A 202 25.00 -29.75 -1.52
CA GLU A 202 25.49 -30.81 -2.43
C GLU A 202 24.80 -32.17 -2.26
N GLY A 203 24.21 -32.44 -1.09
CA GLY A 203 23.49 -33.69 -0.78
C GLY A 203 22.06 -33.81 -1.31
N PHE A 204 21.47 -32.75 -1.90
CA PHE A 204 20.09 -32.77 -2.39
C PHE A 204 20.03 -32.57 -3.91
N ASN A 205 19.03 -33.20 -4.56
CA ASN A 205 18.84 -33.16 -6.01
C ASN A 205 20.08 -33.56 -6.85
N SER A 206 20.96 -34.42 -6.30
CA SER A 206 22.23 -34.81 -6.94
C SER A 206 23.07 -33.60 -7.40
N GLY A 207 23.00 -32.47 -6.68
CA GLY A 207 23.70 -31.22 -7.02
C GLY A 207 23.02 -30.37 -8.11
N ALA A 208 21.89 -30.80 -8.67
CA ALA A 208 21.17 -30.02 -9.68
C ALA A 208 20.36 -28.88 -9.04
N LYS A 209 20.37 -27.71 -9.69
CA LYS A 209 19.63 -26.52 -9.23
C LYS A 209 18.12 -26.61 -9.47
N GLN A 210 17.68 -27.43 -10.43
CA GLN A 210 16.28 -27.50 -10.88
C GLN A 210 15.84 -28.96 -11.06
N ARG A 211 14.53 -29.17 -11.09
CA ARG A 211 13.90 -30.48 -11.37
C ARG A 211 12.90 -30.33 -12.51
N ILE A 212 12.76 -31.35 -13.34
CA ILE A 212 11.70 -31.44 -14.35
C ILE A 212 10.73 -32.52 -13.87
N ILE A 213 9.47 -32.14 -13.64
CA ILE A 213 8.43 -33.01 -13.11
C ILE A 213 7.44 -33.32 -14.23
N ARG A 214 7.21 -34.60 -14.50
CA ARG A 214 6.17 -35.07 -15.41
C ARG A 214 4.88 -35.29 -14.62
N MET A 215 3.89 -34.43 -14.82
CA MET A 215 2.56 -34.54 -14.24
C MET A 215 1.63 -35.29 -15.19
N VAL A 216 0.97 -36.33 -14.67
CA VAL A 216 -0.01 -37.15 -15.38
C VAL A 216 -1.27 -37.21 -14.51
N ASP A 217 -2.43 -37.05 -15.14
CA ASP A 217 -3.72 -37.19 -14.45
C ASP A 217 -3.92 -38.67 -14.07
N ALA A 218 -4.25 -38.94 -12.81
CA ALA A 218 -4.54 -40.30 -12.37
C ALA A 218 -5.87 -40.78 -12.99
N PRO A 219 -5.93 -41.99 -13.58
CA PRO A 219 -7.18 -42.56 -14.05
C PRO A 219 -8.21 -42.66 -12.91
N SER A 220 -9.40 -42.10 -13.13
CA SER A 220 -10.52 -42.13 -12.17
C SER A 220 -11.56 -43.15 -12.64
N ASP A 221 -12.08 -43.95 -11.70
CA ASP A 221 -13.10 -44.97 -11.98
C ASP A 221 -14.46 -44.31 -12.24
N PRO A 222 -15.08 -44.53 -13.42
CA PRO A 222 -16.40 -43.96 -13.73
C PRO A 222 -17.54 -44.45 -12.82
N MET A 223 -17.35 -45.56 -12.10
CA MET A 223 -18.34 -46.12 -11.17
C MET A 223 -18.07 -45.76 -9.70
N GLU A 224 -17.02 -44.99 -9.42
CA GLU A 224 -16.69 -44.56 -8.06
C GLU A 224 -17.73 -43.52 -7.56
N PRO A 225 -18.39 -43.77 -6.41
CA PRO A 225 -19.30 -42.79 -5.83
C PRO A 225 -18.54 -41.58 -5.25
N PRO A 226 -19.21 -40.43 -5.01
CA PRO A 226 -18.57 -39.27 -4.40
C PRO A 226 -17.93 -39.60 -3.04
N SER A 227 -16.63 -39.29 -2.89
CA SER A 227 -15.83 -39.68 -1.72
C SER A 227 -16.02 -38.80 -0.47
N HIS A 228 -16.65 -37.62 -0.59
CA HIS A 228 -16.73 -36.63 0.49
C HIS A 228 -18.16 -36.27 0.87
N LEU A 229 -18.41 -36.08 2.17
CA LEU A 229 -19.70 -35.65 2.71
C LEU A 229 -19.87 -34.13 2.74
N HIS A 230 -21.11 -33.65 2.69
CA HIS A 230 -21.42 -32.23 2.82
C HIS A 230 -21.26 -31.74 4.26
N LYS A 231 -20.35 -30.77 4.47
CA LYS A 231 -20.13 -30.12 5.78
C LYS A 231 -20.62 -28.68 5.76
N LYS A 232 -21.48 -28.30 6.72
CA LYS A 232 -21.93 -26.92 6.91
C LYS A 232 -20.91 -26.16 7.77
N VAL A 233 -20.31 -25.12 7.21
CA VAL A 233 -19.35 -24.24 7.88
C VAL A 233 -20.00 -22.87 8.07
N PRO A 234 -19.84 -22.19 9.23
CA PRO A 234 -20.30 -20.81 9.38
C PRO A 234 -19.64 -19.91 8.35
N ARG A 235 -20.32 -18.82 7.95
CA ARG A 235 -19.72 -17.84 7.05
C ARG A 235 -18.49 -17.24 7.72
N GLY A 236 -17.42 -17.08 6.94
CA GLY A 236 -16.23 -16.35 7.39
C GLY A 236 -16.55 -14.89 7.72
N PRO A 237 -15.64 -14.19 8.39
CA PRO A 237 -15.81 -12.76 8.62
C PRO A 237 -15.99 -12.01 7.29
N PRO A 238 -16.79 -10.92 7.26
CA PRO A 238 -16.88 -10.09 6.07
C PRO A 238 -15.53 -9.41 5.79
N SER A 239 -15.41 -8.78 4.63
CA SER A 239 -14.29 -7.88 4.41
C SER A 239 -14.28 -6.77 5.47
N PRO A 240 -13.10 -6.23 5.84
CA PRO A 240 -12.97 -5.09 6.74
C PRO A 240 -13.99 -3.98 6.42
N PRO A 241 -14.57 -3.32 7.44
CA PRO A 241 -15.57 -2.29 7.22
C PRO A 241 -14.93 -1.07 6.51
N ALA A 242 -15.63 -0.54 5.52
CA ALA A 242 -15.21 0.68 4.85
C ALA A 242 -15.41 1.90 5.78
N PRO A 243 -14.55 2.94 5.70
CA PRO A 243 -14.77 4.21 6.38
C PRO A 243 -16.10 4.83 5.98
N VAL A 244 -16.79 5.41 6.97
CA VAL A 244 -18.11 6.01 6.75
C VAL A 244 -17.94 7.52 6.52
N MET A 245 -18.30 7.97 5.31
CA MET A 245 -18.10 9.35 4.85
C MET A 245 -19.40 10.16 4.96
N HIS A 246 -19.86 10.40 6.19
CA HIS A 246 -21.06 11.21 6.44
C HIS A 246 -20.75 12.70 6.41
N SER A 247 -21.77 13.51 6.07
CA SER A 247 -21.73 14.94 6.38
C SER A 247 -21.71 15.16 7.91
N PRO A 248 -21.24 16.31 8.39
CA PRO A 248 -21.34 16.66 9.81
C PRO A 248 -22.78 16.48 10.34
N PRO A 249 -22.96 16.02 11.58
CA PRO A 249 -24.28 15.89 12.19
C PRO A 249 -24.97 17.25 12.22
N ARG A 250 -26.27 17.26 11.92
CA ARG A 250 -27.10 18.47 11.90
C ARG A 250 -27.47 18.94 13.31
#